data_AF-X0ZJ60-F1
#
_entry.id   AF-X0ZJ60-F1
#
_cell.length_a   1.000
_cell.length_b   1.000
_cell.length_c   1.000
_cell.angle_alpha   90.00
_cell.angle_beta   90.00
_cell.angle_gamma   90.00
#
_symmetry.space_group_name_H-M   'P 1'
#
loop_
_entity.id
_entity.type
_entity.pdbx_description
1 polymer ?
#
loop_
_entity_poly.entity_id
_entity_poly.type
_entity_poly.pdbx_seq_one_letter_code
_entity_poly.pdbx_strand_id
1 'polypeptide(L)' 'MKPQTDFQIAIKEDKHKLIEMGYSKSTLHSWMYGYRKPHFDTAIKLAQILGVNIRDIPYRQIVINRP' A
#
# COMPACT_ATOMS: atom_id res chain seq x y z
N MET A 1 -4.88 20.43 1.34
CA MET A 1 -4.37 19.06 1.12
C MET A 1 -5.04 18.13 2.12
N LYS A 2 -5.51 16.94 1.72
CA LYS A 2 -5.97 15.94 2.69
C LYS A 2 -4.76 15.46 3.51
N PRO A 3 -4.91 15.22 4.83
CA PRO A 3 -3.82 14.65 5.62
C PRO A 3 -3.40 13.30 5.05
N GLN A 4 -2.08 13.04 5.06
CA GLN A 4 -1.56 11.74 4.64
C GLN A 4 -1.94 10.67 5.67
N THR A 5 -2.24 9.46 5.21
CA THR A 5 -2.51 8.34 6.10
C THR A 5 -1.20 7.73 6.62
N ASP A 6 -1.25 7.02 7.74
CA ASP A 6 -0.06 6.33 8.30
C ASP A 6 0.58 5.39 7.27
N PHE A 7 -0.24 4.71 6.46
CA PHE A 7 0.23 3.93 5.32
C PHE A 7 1.03 4.74 4.28
N GLN A 8 0.58 5.95 3.95
CA GLN A 8 1.27 6.81 2.98
C GLN A 8 2.59 7.34 3.53
N ILE A 9 2.64 7.64 4.83
CA ILE A 9 3.85 8.03 5.54
C ILE A 9 4.85 6.87 5.57
N ALA A 10 4.40 5.67 5.96
CA ALA A 10 5.24 4.49 6.01
C ALA A 10 5.84 4.11 4.64
N ILE A 11 5.07 4.21 3.56
CA ILE A 11 5.60 4.00 2.20
C ILE A 11 6.70 5.03 1.86
N LYS A 12 6.52 6.28 2.29
CA LYS A 12 7.48 7.35 2.01
C LYS A 12 8.80 7.11 2.74
N GLU A 13 8.73 6.66 3.98
CA GLU A 13 9.89 6.37 4.84
C GLU A 13 10.65 5.12 4.35
N ASP A 14 9.94 4.02 4.08
CA ASP A 14 10.54 2.73 3.67
C ASP A 14 10.65 2.55 2.14
N LYS A 15 10.54 3.64 1.37
CA LYS A 15 10.50 3.59 -0.10
C LYS A 15 11.67 2.81 -0.72
N HIS A 16 12.88 2.97 -0.19
CA HIS A 16 14.08 2.30 -0.70
C HIS A 16 14.00 0.78 -0.52
N LYS A 17 13.65 0.33 0.69
CA LYS A 17 13.42 -1.08 1.00
C LYS A 17 12.35 -1.71 0.11
N LEU A 18 11.24 -1.01 -0.11
CA LEU A 18 10.18 -1.49 -1.01
C LEU A 18 10.66 -1.63 -2.47
N ILE A 19 11.54 -0.75 -2.94
CA ILE A 19 12.14 -0.88 -4.28
C ILE A 19 13.04 -2.12 -4.36
N GLU A 20 13.85 -2.38 -3.34
CA GLU A 20 14.71 -3.57 -3.25
C GLU A 20 13.89 -4.88 -3.23
N MET A 21 12.69 -4.83 -2.65
CA MET A 21 11.72 -5.94 -2.66
C MET A 21 10.99 -6.11 -4.01
N GLY A 22 11.28 -5.28 -5.00
CA GLY A 22 10.75 -5.39 -6.37
C GLY A 22 9.52 -4.52 -6.67
N TYR A 23 9.10 -3.64 -5.75
CA TYR A 23 8.03 -2.69 -6.05
C TYR A 23 8.53 -1.57 -6.96
N SER A 24 7.81 -1.31 -8.05
CA SER A 24 8.17 -0.22 -8.97
C SER A 24 7.95 1.16 -8.34
N LYS A 25 8.83 2.11 -8.67
CA LYS A 25 8.74 3.51 -8.20
C LYS A 25 7.39 4.15 -8.52
N SER A 26 6.82 3.86 -9.69
CA SER A 26 5.51 4.36 -10.12
C SER A 26 4.36 3.81 -9.27
N THR A 27 4.44 2.55 -8.85
CA THR A 27 3.46 1.92 -7.97
C THR A 27 3.50 2.54 -6.57
N LEU A 28 4.70 2.69 -6.00
CA LEU A 28 4.87 3.33 -4.69
C LEU A 28 4.40 4.79 -4.70
N HIS A 29 4.71 5.54 -5.76
CA HIS A 29 4.20 6.89 -5.95
C HIS A 29 2.67 6.91 -6.01
N SER A 30 2.07 5.99 -6.76
CA SER A 30 0.60 5.90 -6.86
C SER A 30 -0.07 5.62 -5.51
N TRP A 31 0.54 4.82 -4.65
CA TRP A 31 0.02 4.54 -3.30
C TRP A 31 0.22 5.72 -2.34
N MET A 32 1.39 6.34 -2.34
CA MET A 32 1.75 7.47 -1.49
C MET A 32 0.84 8.69 -1.70
N TYR A 33 0.38 8.93 -2.94
CA TYR A 33 -0.55 10.02 -3.26
C TYR A 33 -2.02 9.56 -3.32
N GLY A 34 -2.29 8.28 -3.09
CA GLY A 34 -3.66 7.73 -3.09
C GLY A 34 -4.31 7.61 -4.47
N TYR A 35 -3.54 7.74 -5.57
CA TYR A 35 -4.03 7.52 -6.93
C TYR A 35 -4.45 6.08 -7.19
N ARG A 36 -3.81 5.12 -6.51
CA ARG A 36 -4.17 3.71 -6.54
C ARG A 36 -4.17 3.12 -5.13
N LYS A 37 -4.88 2.02 -4.97
CA LYS A 37 -4.88 1.20 -3.76
C LYS A 37 -4.28 -0.18 -4.06
N PRO A 38 -3.43 -0.74 -3.19
CA PRO A 38 -2.98 -2.12 -3.32
C PRO A 38 -4.15 -3.09 -3.29
N HIS A 39 -3.94 -4.29 -3.83
CA HIS A 39 -4.83 -5.43 -3.57
C HIS A 39 -4.73 -5.85 -2.11
N PHE A 40 -5.76 -6.54 -1.60
CA PHE A 40 -5.76 -7.07 -0.25
C PHE A 40 -4.50 -7.89 0.08
N ASP A 41 -4.11 -8.83 -0.78
CA ASP A 41 -2.91 -9.65 -0.56
C ASP A 41 -1.63 -8.82 -0.50
N THR A 42 -1.54 -7.78 -1.32
CA THR A 42 -0.42 -6.83 -1.29
C THR A 42 -0.44 -5.99 -0.03
N ALA A 43 -1.63 -5.55 0.41
CA ALA A 43 -1.80 -4.77 1.63
C ALA A 43 -1.40 -5.57 2.87
N ILE A 44 -1.74 -6.87 2.94
CA ILE A 44 -1.28 -7.76 4.02
C ILE A 44 0.24 -7.83 4.08
N LYS A 45 0.90 -8.00 2.92
CA LYS A 45 2.37 -8.01 2.86
C LYS A 45 2.94 -6.66 3.29
N LEU A 46 2.38 -5.56 2.82
CA LEU A 46 2.82 -4.22 3.20
C LEU A 46 2.64 -3.95 4.70
N ALA A 47 1.54 -4.38 5.31
CA ALA A 47 1.31 -4.28 6.75
C ALA A 47 2.42 -4.98 7.54
N GLN A 48 2.81 -6.18 7.13
CA GLN A 48 3.90 -6.93 7.76
C GLN A 48 5.27 -6.25 7.57
N ILE A 49 5.55 -5.71 6.37
CA ILE A 49 6.84 -5.10 6.03
C ILE A 49 7.03 -3.76 6.73
N LEU A 50 5.96 -2.97 6.80
CA LEU A 50 5.93 -1.58 7.29
C LEU A 50 5.55 -1.48 8.78
N GLY A 51 5.15 -2.59 9.41
CA GLY A 51 4.73 -2.60 10.81
C GLY A 51 3.44 -1.82 11.08
N VAL A 52 2.61 -1.59 10.06
CA VAL A 52 1.33 -0.87 10.18
C VAL A 52 0.16 -1.85 10.27
N ASN A 53 -0.93 -1.46 10.92
CA ASN A 53 -2.12 -2.31 10.98
C ASN A 53 -2.78 -2.40 9.59
N ILE A 54 -3.19 -3.59 9.18
CA ILE A 54 -3.92 -3.79 7.92
C ILE A 54 -5.19 -2.93 7.84
N ARG A 55 -5.82 -2.62 8.97
CA ARG A 55 -7.00 -1.76 9.05
C ARG A 55 -6.73 -0.31 8.61
N ASP A 56 -5.48 0.12 8.70
CA ASP A 56 -5.03 1.47 8.35
C ASP A 56 -4.54 1.57 6.89
N ILE A 57 -4.48 0.44 6.19
CA ILE A 57 -4.11 0.39 4.77
C ILE A 57 -5.38 0.38 3.91
N PRO A 58 -5.61 1.40 3.07
CA PRO A 58 -6.69 1.34 2.09
C PRO A 58 -6.35 0.33 0.99
N TYR A 59 -7.13 -0.75 0.89
CA TYR A 59 -6.97 -1.77 -0.15
C TYR A 59 -8.26 -2.02 -0.94
N ARG A 60 -8.11 -2.67 -2.10
CA ARG A 60 -9.24 -3.19 -2.88
C ARG A 60 -9.33 -4.70 -2.73
N GLN A 61 -10.54 -5.21 -2.56
CA GLN A 61 -10.84 -6.64 -2.63
C GLN A 61 -11.44 -6.95 -4.00
N ILE A 62 -10.98 -8.05 -4.61
CA ILE A 62 -11.62 -8.61 -5.80
C ILE A 62 -12.70 -9.56 -5.28
N VAL A 63 -13.96 -9.18 -5.39
CA VAL A 63 -15.08 -10.07 -5.09
C VAL A 63 -15.42 -10.82 -6.38
N ILE A 64 -15.12 -12.11 -6.43
CA ILE A 64 -15.54 -12.97 -7.53
C ILE A 64 -16.94 -13.49 -7.17
N ASN A 65 -17.98 -12.82 -7.67
CA ASN A 65 -19.33 -13.39 -7.63
C ASN A 65 -19.39 -14.51 -8.67
N ARG A 66 -19.36 -15.77 -8.21
CA ARG A 66 -19.77 -16.89 -9.06
C ARG A 66 -21.30 -16.91 -9.10
N PRO A 67 -21.92 -16.99 -10.29
CA PRO A 67 -23.37 -17.07 -10.44
C PRO A 67 -23.94 -18.36 -9.83
#